data_AF-A0A7V8WEX1-F1
#
_entry.id   AF-A0A7V8WEX1-F1
#
_cell.length_a   1.000
_cell.length_b   1.000
_cell.length_c   1.000
_cell.angle_alpha   90.00
_cell.angle_beta   90.00
_cell.angle_gamma   90.00
#
_symmetry.space_group_name_H-M   'P 1'
#
loop_
_entity.id
_entity.type
_entity.pdbx_description
1 polymer ?
#
loop_
_entity_poly.entity_id
_entity_poly.type
_entity_poly.pdbx_seq_one_letter_code
_entity_poly.pdbx_strand_id
1 'polypeptide(L)'
;MADNYPQDWTAEDTYWSTNYRNRPYASAGSQDYETYRPGYRYGYESAHRYQGKNWNDVESDLSSSWNTYEHRSSSTWEQVKAAVRDAWDRVTSNRSLGTR
;
A
#
# COMPACT_ATOMS: atom_id res chain seq x y z
N MET A 1 -11.93 20.43 -13.87
CA MET A 1 -12.21 20.06 -12.47
C MET A 1 -10.93 19.45 -11.92
N ALA A 2 -10.28 20.06 -10.94
CA ALA A 2 -9.13 19.47 -10.27
C ALA A 2 -9.67 18.76 -9.04
N ASP A 3 -10.02 17.49 -9.19
CA ASP A 3 -10.28 16.62 -8.06
C ASP A 3 -9.08 16.72 -7.12
N ASN A 4 -9.34 17.16 -5.89
CA ASN A 4 -8.41 17.22 -4.78
C ASN A 4 -8.07 15.77 -4.37
N TYR A 5 -7.44 15.03 -5.27
CA TYR A 5 -6.78 13.78 -4.93
C TYR A 5 -5.68 14.15 -3.94
N PRO A 6 -5.56 13.48 -2.78
CA PRO A 6 -4.51 13.79 -1.81
C PRO A 6 -3.19 13.79 -2.56
N GLN A 7 -2.53 14.96 -2.60
CA GLN A 7 -1.35 15.23 -3.42
C GLN A 7 -0.21 14.21 -3.20
N ASP A 8 -0.24 13.51 -2.06
CA ASP A 8 0.68 12.44 -1.70
C ASP A 8 0.50 11.15 -2.52
N TRP A 9 -0.73 10.74 -2.89
CA TRP A 9 -0.92 9.45 -3.55
C TRP A 9 -0.30 9.41 -4.95
N THR A 10 -0.46 10.44 -5.77
CA THR A 10 0.12 10.46 -7.13
C THR A 10 1.66 10.47 -7.08
N ALA A 11 2.23 11.14 -6.09
CA ALA A 11 3.67 11.13 -5.84
C ALA A 11 4.14 9.75 -5.37
N GLU A 12 3.39 9.10 -4.48
CA GLU A 12 3.67 7.73 -4.04
C GLU A 12 3.49 6.70 -5.13
N ASP A 13 2.45 6.82 -5.95
CA ASP A 13 2.21 5.97 -7.12
C ASP A 13 3.41 6.00 -8.06
N THR A 14 3.89 7.20 -8.41
CA THR A 14 5.09 7.39 -9.24
C THR A 14 6.33 6.75 -8.61
N TYR A 15 6.54 6.95 -7.30
CA TYR A 15 7.65 6.34 -6.58
C TYR A 15 7.56 4.81 -6.60
N TRP A 16 6.40 4.23 -6.28
CA TRP A 16 6.21 2.80 -6.23
C TRP A 16 6.28 2.17 -7.62
N SER A 17 5.80 2.84 -8.67
CA SER A 17 5.92 2.39 -10.05
C SER A 17 7.38 2.18 -10.48
N THR A 18 8.28 3.03 -9.98
CA THR A 18 9.73 2.90 -10.27
C THR A 18 10.43 1.95 -9.29
N ASN A 19 10.06 1.99 -8.01
CA ASN A 19 10.80 1.32 -6.95
C ASN A 19 10.27 -0.08 -6.60
N TYR A 20 9.04 -0.44 -6.99
CA TYR A 20 8.49 -1.77 -6.71
C TYR A 20 9.37 -2.87 -7.31
N ARG A 21 9.93 -2.66 -8.51
CA ARG A 21 10.80 -3.63 -9.20
C ARG A 21 12.07 -3.97 -8.41
N ASN A 22 12.52 -3.07 -7.54
CA ASN A 22 13.68 -3.29 -6.67
C ASN A 22 13.33 -4.14 -5.44
N ARG A 23 12.04 -4.43 -5.22
CA ARG A 23 11.58 -5.20 -4.08
C ARG A 23 11.66 -6.70 -4.36
N PRO A 24 12.06 -7.52 -3.38
CA PRO A 24 12.24 -8.95 -3.58
C PRO A 24 10.93 -9.65 -3.99
N TYR A 25 9.77 -9.17 -3.54
CA TYR A 25 8.47 -9.74 -3.91
C TYR A 25 8.06 -9.44 -5.36
N ALA A 26 8.47 -8.29 -5.90
CA ALA A 26 8.20 -7.94 -7.29
C ALA A 26 9.21 -8.59 -8.24
N SER A 27 10.43 -8.85 -7.79
CA SER A 27 11.41 -9.60 -8.56
C SER A 27 11.12 -11.10 -8.59
N ALA A 28 10.42 -11.62 -7.58
CA ALA A 28 10.01 -13.03 -7.51
C ALA A 28 8.69 -13.31 -8.26
N GLY A 29 7.86 -12.28 -8.48
CA GLY A 29 6.61 -12.38 -9.21
C GLY A 29 6.72 -11.83 -10.63
N SER A 30 6.16 -12.51 -11.62
CA SER A 30 6.04 -12.00 -13.00
C SER A 30 4.96 -10.90 -13.14
N GLN A 31 4.61 -10.22 -12.06
CA GLN A 31 3.44 -9.34 -12.00
C GLN A 31 3.80 -7.88 -12.21
N ASP A 32 3.04 -7.21 -13.06
CA ASP A 32 3.22 -5.80 -13.36
C ASP A 32 2.81 -4.90 -12.19
N TYR A 33 3.29 -3.65 -12.23
CA TYR A 33 2.93 -2.62 -11.26
C TYR A 33 1.42 -2.52 -11.04
N GLU A 34 0.61 -2.66 -12.09
CA GLU A 34 -0.85 -2.59 -12.03
C GLU A 34 -1.49 -3.61 -11.08
N THR A 35 -0.83 -4.75 -10.88
CA THR A 35 -1.25 -5.76 -9.89
C THR A 35 -1.06 -5.25 -8.47
N TYR A 36 0.06 -4.58 -8.20
CA TYR A 36 0.46 -4.13 -6.87
C TYR A 36 -0.07 -2.74 -6.52
N ARG A 37 -0.37 -1.93 -7.54
CA ARG A 37 -0.92 -0.58 -7.44
C ARG A 37 -2.14 -0.48 -6.50
N PRO A 38 -3.18 -1.34 -6.62
CA PRO A 38 -4.28 -1.32 -5.64
C PRO A 38 -3.82 -1.73 -4.23
N GLY A 39 -2.78 -2.56 -4.10
CA GLY A 39 -2.17 -2.92 -2.82
C GLY A 39 -1.48 -1.73 -2.14
N TYR A 40 -0.64 -0.99 -2.86
CA TYR A 40 -0.01 0.22 -2.32
C TYR A 40 -1.06 1.25 -1.88
N ARG A 41 -2.12 1.41 -2.67
CA ARG A 41 -3.21 2.34 -2.36
C ARG A 41 -3.92 1.95 -1.08
N TYR A 42 -4.28 0.67 -1.02
CA TYR A 42 -4.96 0.13 0.13
C TYR A 42 -4.11 0.23 1.41
N GLY A 43 -2.80 -0.02 1.31
CA GLY A 43 -1.86 0.15 2.44
C GLY A 43 -1.75 1.59 2.90
N TYR A 44 -1.66 2.54 1.97
CA TYR A 44 -1.62 3.97 2.26
C TYR A 44 -2.89 4.47 2.93
N GLU A 45 -4.06 4.16 2.37
CA GLU A 45 -5.37 4.55 2.92
C GLU A 45 -5.59 3.91 4.30
N SER A 46 -5.20 2.65 4.45
CA SER A 46 -5.30 1.93 5.71
C SER A 46 -4.37 2.48 6.78
N ALA A 47 -3.13 2.86 6.43
CA ALA A 47 -2.21 3.49 7.38
C ALA A 47 -2.77 4.81 7.93
N HIS A 48 -3.45 5.58 7.07
CA HIS A 48 -4.12 6.80 7.47
C HIS A 48 -5.36 6.56 8.33
N ARG A 49 -6.08 5.43 8.16
CA ARG A 49 -7.21 5.06 9.00
C ARG A 49 -6.78 4.46 10.34
N TYR A 50 -5.85 3.52 10.33
CA TYR A 50 -5.38 2.78 11.49
C TYR A 50 -4.15 3.44 12.11
N GLN A 51 -4.26 4.72 12.43
CA GLN A 51 -3.17 5.51 12.98
C GLN A 51 -2.82 5.03 14.40
N GLY A 52 -1.52 4.79 14.66
CA GLY A 52 -1.05 4.34 15.96
C GLY A 52 -1.33 2.86 16.28
N LYS A 53 -1.84 2.10 15.30
CA LYS A 53 -1.91 0.64 15.36
C LYS A 53 -0.64 0.01 14.77
N ASN A 54 -0.41 -1.26 15.08
CA ASN A 54 0.69 -2.03 14.52
C ASN A 54 0.19 -2.86 13.33
N TRP A 55 1.05 -3.07 12.32
CA TRP A 55 0.77 -3.92 11.17
C TRP A 55 0.20 -5.28 11.58
N ASN A 56 0.78 -5.92 12.59
CA ASN A 56 0.36 -7.25 13.03
C ASN A 56 -1.08 -7.31 13.59
N ASP A 57 -1.59 -6.19 14.14
CA ASP A 57 -2.97 -6.08 14.64
C ASP A 57 -3.95 -5.87 13.47
N VAL A 58 -3.55 -5.04 12.50
CA VAL A 58 -4.41 -4.67 11.37
C VAL A 58 -4.34 -5.66 10.22
N GLU A 59 -3.28 -6.46 10.09
CA GLU A 59 -3.07 -7.39 8.98
C GLU A 59 -4.26 -8.33 8.77
N SER A 60 -4.79 -8.90 9.87
CA SER A 60 -5.94 -9.80 9.82
C SER A 60 -7.18 -9.07 9.28
N ASP A 61 -7.46 -7.87 9.79
CA ASP A 61 -8.59 -7.04 9.41
C ASP A 61 -8.49 -6.58 7.94
N LEU A 62 -7.27 -6.19 7.52
CA LEU A 62 -6.94 -5.79 6.17
C LEU A 62 -7.07 -6.94 5.18
N SER A 63 -6.64 -8.14 5.54
CA SER A 63 -6.75 -9.33 4.70
C SER A 63 -8.20 -9.73 4.44
N SER A 64 -9.06 -9.59 5.47
CA SER A 64 -10.49 -9.85 5.37
C SER A 64 -11.16 -8.80 4.47
N SER A 65 -10.85 -7.52 4.72
CA SER A 65 -11.37 -6.40 3.94
C SER A 65 -10.89 -6.38 2.49
N TRP A 66 -9.68 -6.90 2.21
CA TRP A 66 -9.19 -7.09 0.83
C TRP A 66 -10.04 -8.07 0.05
N ASN A 67 -10.61 -9.09 0.72
CA ASN A 67 -11.49 -10.04 0.04
C ASN A 67 -12.77 -9.38 -0.47
N THR A 68 -13.26 -8.37 0.25
CA THR A 68 -14.46 -7.59 -0.12
C THR A 68 -14.16 -6.35 -0.95
N TYR A 69 -12.89 -6.06 -1.23
CA TYR A 69 -12.47 -4.84 -1.91
C TYR A 69 -12.77 -4.92 -3.41
N GLU A 70 -13.72 -4.10 -3.88
CA GLU A 70 -14.18 -4.12 -5.29
C GLU A 70 -13.12 -3.64 -6.28
N HIS A 71 -12.14 -2.84 -5.82
CA HIS A 71 -11.00 -2.42 -6.62
C HIS A 71 -9.80 -3.37 -6.48
N ARG A 72 -9.98 -4.54 -5.84
CA ARG A 72 -8.97 -5.59 -5.94
C ARG A 72 -8.90 -5.98 -7.40
N SER A 73 -7.72 -5.84 -8.00
CA SER A 73 -7.49 -6.39 -9.33
C SER A 73 -7.52 -7.93 -9.24
N SER A 74 -7.10 -8.66 -10.27
CA SER A 74 -6.92 -10.13 -10.22
C SER A 74 -5.86 -10.60 -9.19
N SER A 75 -5.36 -9.72 -8.33
CA SER A 75 -4.33 -9.96 -7.33
C SER A 75 -4.92 -10.53 -6.03
N THR A 76 -4.31 -11.58 -5.50
CA THR A 76 -4.68 -12.11 -4.18
C THR A 76 -4.05 -11.28 -3.06
N TRP A 77 -4.60 -11.40 -1.83
CA TRP A 77 -4.04 -10.74 -0.65
C TRP A 77 -2.56 -11.07 -0.47
N GLU A 78 -2.14 -12.32 -0.64
CA GLU A 78 -0.74 -12.71 -0.47
C GLU A 78 0.21 -12.02 -1.45
N GLN A 79 -0.25 -11.77 -2.69
CA GLN A 79 0.53 -11.04 -3.70
C GLN A 79 0.68 -9.58 -3.31
N VAL A 80 -0.41 -8.93 -2.88
CA VAL A 80 -0.38 -7.50 -2.56
C VAL A 80 0.06 -7.19 -1.13
N LYS A 81 0.01 -8.14 -0.20
CA LYS A 81 0.30 -7.96 1.23
C LYS A 81 1.65 -7.31 1.44
N ALA A 82 2.66 -7.73 0.66
CA ALA A 82 3.99 -7.14 0.72
C ALA A 82 3.98 -5.66 0.29
N ALA A 83 3.29 -5.33 -0.79
CA ALA A 83 3.10 -3.96 -1.26
C ALA A 83 2.28 -3.09 -0.28
N VAL A 84 1.19 -3.64 0.26
CA VAL A 84 0.33 -3.00 1.28
C VAL A 84 1.17 -2.66 2.52
N ARG A 85 1.96 -3.63 3.00
CA ARG A 85 2.84 -3.43 4.16
C ARG A 85 3.89 -2.36 3.91
N ASP A 86 4.46 -2.32 2.71
CA ASP A 86 5.49 -1.34 2.34
C ASP A 86 4.93 0.09 2.30
N ALA A 87 3.75 0.29 1.71
CA ALA A 87 3.05 1.57 1.77
C ALA A 87 2.72 1.95 3.21
N TRP A 88 2.22 0.99 4.01
CA TRP A 88 1.84 1.22 5.39
C TRP A 88 3.02 1.62 6.28
N ASP A 89 4.14 0.91 6.15
CA ASP A 89 5.38 1.21 6.87
C ASP A 89 5.90 2.60 6.48
N ARG A 90 5.86 2.95 5.20
CA ARG A 90 6.31 4.27 4.73
C ARG A 90 5.51 5.41 5.34
N VAL A 91 4.18 5.31 5.39
CA VAL A 91 3.31 6.32 6.02
C VAL A 91 3.60 6.44 7.52
N THR A 92 3.73 5.28 8.18
CA THR A 92 3.98 5.21 9.63
C THR A 92 5.38 5.75 9.99
N SER A 93 6.40 5.41 9.20
CA SER A 93 7.79 5.90 9.32
C SER A 93 7.92 7.38 8.97
N ASN A 94 7.21 7.88 7.97
CA ASN A 94 7.22 9.31 7.66
C ASN A 94 6.65 10.13 8.83
N ARG A 95 5.63 9.60 9.51
CA ARG A 95 5.03 10.26 10.67
C ARG A 95 5.93 10.24 11.90
N SER A 96 6.71 9.19 12.12
CA SER A 96 7.62 9.12 13.27
C SER A 96 8.80 10.10 13.18
N LEU A 97 9.12 10.60 11.99
CA LEU A 97 10.15 11.61 11.76
C LEU A 97 9.68 13.07 11.97
N GLY A 98 8.38 13.28 12.25
CA GLY A 98 7.78 14.61 12.43
C GLY A 98 7.74 15.13 13.87
N THR A 99 8.54 14.60 14.81
CA THR A 99 8.56 15.07 16.20
C THR A 99 9.99 15.31 16.67
N ARG A 100 10.53 16.50 16.39
CA ARG A 100 11.58 17.16 17.19
C ARG A 100 11.39 18.66 17.14
#